data_AF-A0A969CX22-F1
#
_entry.id   AF-A0A969CX22-F1
#
_cell.length_a   1.000
_cell.length_b   1.000
_cell.length_c   1.000
_cell.angle_alpha   90.00
_cell.angle_beta   90.00
_cell.angle_gamma   90.00
#
_symmetry.space_group_name_H-M   'P 1'
#
loop_
_entity.id
_entity.type
_entity.pdbx_description
1 polymer ?
#
loop_
_entity_poly.entity_id
_entity_poly.type
_entity_poly.pdbx_seq_one_letter_code
_entity_poly.pdbx_strand_id
1 'polypeptide(L)'
;MSDSVKYPPQQGHAWRGDWKERIRQLLATRGFSSMKSFIALDHAKSFEQLANELGPGDVAAIQLQWLLLDEAHAAGELERVARDLFVRTLREHIPDGWPPKSELAARKRLASGLAAWSSSISSQFPEYRQMAIGMAAGVLDDPIQDRWMPTDSGESIVLDIFRRYWKESA
;
A
#
# COMPACT_ATOMS: atom_id res chain seq x y z
N MET A 1 20.41 34.24 -1.33
CA MET A 1 19.14 33.98 -2.03
C MET A 1 18.34 33.02 -1.16
N SER A 2 17.39 33.55 -0.41
CA SER A 2 16.58 32.80 0.55
C SER A 2 15.15 32.73 0.01
N ASP A 3 14.79 31.59 -0.58
CA ASP A 3 13.40 31.23 -0.90
C ASP A 3 12.82 30.36 0.21
N SER A 4 12.68 30.96 1.40
CA SER A 4 12.10 30.30 2.58
C SER A 4 10.76 30.93 2.94
N VAL A 5 9.85 31.11 1.98
CA VAL A 5 8.45 31.51 2.27
C VAL A 5 7.50 30.86 1.26
N LYS A 6 7.17 29.58 1.45
CA LYS A 6 5.95 29.01 0.83
C LYS A 6 5.26 27.90 1.61
N TYR A 7 5.88 27.32 2.64
CA TYR A 7 5.26 26.23 3.40
C TYR A 7 5.48 26.37 4.92
N PRO A 8 4.44 26.20 5.76
CA PRO A 8 4.60 26.11 7.20
C PRO A 8 5.52 24.91 7.57
N PRO A 9 6.13 24.88 8.77
CA PRO A 9 7.07 23.85 9.20
C PRO A 9 6.37 22.49 9.43
N GLN A 10 6.00 21.83 8.33
CA GLN A 10 5.83 20.39 8.15
C GLN A 10 6.52 19.96 6.84
N GLN A 11 7.65 20.60 6.51
CA GLN A 11 8.26 20.55 5.18
C GLN A 11 9.07 19.27 4.90
N GLY A 12 8.43 18.30 4.23
CA GLY A 12 9.02 17.62 3.06
C GLY A 12 10.46 17.08 3.20
N HIS A 13 10.77 16.39 4.30
CA HIS A 13 12.06 15.69 4.43
C HIS A 13 12.04 14.30 3.81
N ALA A 14 10.86 13.68 3.70
CA ALA A 14 10.64 12.35 3.13
C ALA A 14 11.47 12.10 1.87
N TRP A 15 11.44 13.01 0.91
CA TRP A 15 12.06 12.82 -0.41
C TRP A 15 13.49 13.36 -0.56
N ARG A 16 14.11 13.85 0.52
CA ARG A 16 15.47 14.42 0.43
C ARG A 16 16.52 13.33 0.33
N GLY A 17 17.50 13.55 -0.54
CA GLY A 17 18.66 12.68 -0.71
C GLY A 17 18.28 11.25 -1.09
N ASP A 18 19.12 10.29 -0.71
CA ASP A 18 18.82 8.87 -0.86
C ASP A 18 17.87 8.41 0.26
N TRP A 19 16.58 8.66 0.04
CA TRP A 19 15.56 8.31 1.01
C TRP A 19 15.47 6.80 1.26
N LYS A 20 15.79 5.95 0.25
CA LYS A 20 15.76 4.50 0.40
C LYS A 20 16.84 4.05 1.37
N GLU A 21 18.06 4.54 1.18
CA GLU A 21 19.18 4.24 2.07
C GLU A 21 18.92 4.73 3.49
N ARG A 22 18.36 5.93 3.65
CA ARG A 22 17.98 6.44 4.96
C ARG A 22 16.94 5.54 5.65
N ILE A 23 15.90 5.09 4.94
CA ILE A 23 14.92 4.16 5.52
C ILE A 23 15.60 2.85 5.92
N ARG A 24 16.51 2.30 5.10
CA ARG A 24 17.29 1.11 5.48
C ARG A 24 18.12 1.32 6.74
N GLN A 25 18.73 2.48 6.93
CA GLN A 25 19.46 2.83 8.14
C GLN A 25 18.54 2.96 9.37
N LEU A 26 17.36 3.57 9.21
CA LEU A 26 16.35 3.65 10.28
C LEU A 26 15.83 2.28 10.70
N LEU A 27 15.67 1.36 9.74
CA LEU A 27 15.31 -0.04 9.97
C LEU A 27 16.42 -0.77 10.73
N ALA A 28 17.67 -0.67 10.25
CA ALA A 28 18.83 -1.30 10.87
C ALA A 28 19.05 -0.82 12.31
N THR A 29 18.88 0.48 12.58
CA THR A 29 18.96 1.07 13.93
C THR A 29 17.92 0.48 14.88
N ARG A 30 16.80 -0.01 14.36
CA ARG A 30 15.74 -0.68 15.12
C ARG A 30 15.85 -2.21 15.09
N GLY A 31 16.92 -2.77 14.54
CA GLY A 31 17.18 -4.20 14.48
C GLY A 31 16.48 -4.94 13.33
N PHE A 32 15.94 -4.23 12.34
CA PHE A 32 15.32 -4.82 11.15
C PHE A 32 16.31 -4.90 10.00
N SER A 33 16.34 -6.05 9.31
CA SER A 33 17.19 -6.26 8.15
C SER A 33 16.54 -5.83 6.83
N SER A 34 15.22 -5.65 6.83
CA SER A 34 14.43 -5.31 5.63
C SER A 34 13.08 -4.68 5.99
N MET A 35 12.46 -4.02 5.01
CA MET A 35 11.09 -3.52 5.15
C MET A 35 10.11 -4.67 5.40
N LYS A 36 10.30 -5.82 4.73
CA LYS A 36 9.52 -7.04 4.99
C LYS A 36 9.60 -7.50 6.44
N SER A 37 10.79 -7.46 7.07
CA SER A 37 10.94 -7.84 8.49
C SER A 37 10.26 -6.88 9.45
N PHE A 38 10.23 -5.58 9.11
CA PHE A 38 9.60 -4.55 9.93
C PHE A 38 8.07 -4.64 9.92
N ILE A 39 7.46 -4.85 8.75
CA ILE A 39 5.99 -4.99 8.65
C ILE A 39 5.45 -6.30 9.21
N ALA A 40 6.30 -7.33 9.32
CA ALA A 40 5.91 -8.66 9.78
C ALA A 40 5.56 -8.69 11.28
N LEU A 41 5.98 -7.68 12.05
CA LEU A 41 5.64 -7.58 13.47
C LEU A 41 4.17 -7.27 13.72
N ASP A 42 3.53 -6.53 12.82
CA ASP A 42 2.13 -6.13 13.01
C ASP A 42 1.42 -5.97 11.66
N HIS A 43 0.55 -6.94 11.36
CA HIS A 43 -0.25 -6.97 10.14
C HIS A 43 -1.49 -6.05 10.18
N ALA A 44 -1.84 -5.54 11.36
CA ALA A 44 -2.98 -4.66 11.56
C ALA A 44 -2.60 -3.17 11.41
N LYS A 45 -1.33 -2.79 11.64
CA LYS A 45 -0.88 -1.40 11.46
C LYS A 45 -0.99 -0.93 10.01
N SER A 46 -1.48 0.29 9.83
CA SER A 46 -1.41 1.03 8.57
C SER A 46 0.03 1.44 8.25
N PHE A 47 0.30 1.74 6.98
CA PHE A 47 1.60 2.31 6.60
C PHE A 47 1.83 3.70 7.19
N GLU A 48 0.78 4.46 7.48
CA GLU A 48 0.90 5.73 8.18
C GLU A 48 1.41 5.56 9.61
N GLN A 49 0.85 4.59 10.35
CA GLN A 49 1.33 4.25 11.70
C GLN A 49 2.78 3.75 11.67
N LEU A 50 3.12 2.86 10.75
CA LEU A 50 4.49 2.35 10.59
C LEU A 50 5.48 3.47 10.22
N ALA A 51 5.09 4.39 9.34
CA ALA A 51 5.91 5.55 8.98
C ALA A 51 6.14 6.47 10.17
N ASN A 52 5.08 6.74 10.94
CA ASN A 52 5.18 7.54 12.16
C ASN A 52 6.08 6.87 13.22
N GLU A 53 6.04 5.54 13.35
CA GLU A 53 6.94 4.81 14.27
C GLU A 53 8.40 4.81 13.81
N LEU A 54 8.63 4.72 12.49
CA LEU A 54 9.97 4.65 11.92
C LEU A 54 10.66 6.01 11.86
N GLY A 55 9.92 7.08 11.57
CA GLY A 55 10.46 8.44 11.47
C GLY A 55 9.34 9.47 11.39
N PRO A 56 8.81 9.94 12.54
CA PRO A 56 7.73 10.92 12.58
C PRO A 56 8.08 12.16 11.75
N GLY A 57 7.29 12.45 10.72
CA GLY A 57 7.49 13.60 9.83
C GLY A 57 8.68 13.49 8.86
N ASP A 58 9.50 12.43 8.95
CA ASP A 58 10.66 12.20 8.07
C ASP A 58 10.46 11.02 7.11
N VAL A 59 9.48 10.16 7.37
CA VAL A 59 9.15 8.99 6.55
C VAL A 59 7.70 9.10 6.11
N ALA A 60 7.45 8.93 4.80
CA ALA A 60 6.10 8.86 4.26
C ALA A 60 5.64 7.40 4.08
N ALA A 61 4.36 7.14 4.30
CA ALA A 61 3.75 5.81 4.12
C ALA A 61 4.03 5.20 2.74
N ILE A 62 3.94 6.01 1.68
CA ILE A 62 4.20 5.56 0.30
C ILE A 62 5.66 5.12 0.08
N GLN A 63 6.62 5.70 0.80
CA GLN A 63 8.03 5.29 0.71
C GLN A 63 8.25 3.90 1.27
N LEU A 64 7.56 3.56 2.36
CA LEU A 64 7.58 2.22 2.93
C LEU A 64 6.93 1.21 1.99
N GLN A 65 5.82 1.58 1.35
CA GLN A 65 5.17 0.73 0.34
C GLN A 65 6.11 0.48 -0.85
N TRP A 66 6.75 1.53 -1.38
CA TRP A 66 7.69 1.40 -2.50
C TRP A 66 8.93 0.60 -2.17
N LEU A 67 9.51 0.78 -0.98
CA LEU A 67 10.65 -0.02 -0.54
C LEU A 67 10.27 -1.49 -0.37
N LEU A 68 9.09 -1.77 0.20
CA LEU A 68 8.56 -3.12 0.33
C LEU A 68 8.32 -3.77 -1.05
N LEU A 69 7.76 -3.02 -1.99
CA LEU A 69 7.51 -3.45 -3.36
C LEU A 69 8.82 -3.76 -4.10
N ASP A 70 9.85 -2.93 -3.94
CA ASP A 70 11.19 -3.17 -4.48
C ASP A 70 11.80 -4.47 -3.94
N GLU A 71 11.76 -4.67 -2.62
CA GLU A 71 12.25 -5.89 -1.98
C GLU A 71 11.49 -7.13 -2.49
N ALA A 72 10.17 -7.02 -2.62
CA ALA A 72 9.31 -8.11 -3.10
C ALA A 72 9.58 -8.46 -4.56
N HIS A 73 9.74 -7.44 -5.42
CA HIS A 73 10.04 -7.63 -6.83
C HIS A 73 11.41 -8.30 -7.01
N ALA A 74 12.43 -7.84 -6.30
CA ALA A 74 13.76 -8.46 -6.32
C ALA A 74 13.75 -9.92 -5.82
N ALA A 75 12.82 -10.27 -4.93
CA ALA A 75 12.66 -11.62 -4.39
C ALA A 75 11.68 -12.52 -5.19
N GLY A 76 11.03 -12.02 -6.26
CA GLY A 76 10.01 -12.77 -6.99
C GLY A 76 8.71 -13.01 -6.19
N GLU A 77 8.42 -12.16 -5.21
CA GLU A 77 7.23 -12.25 -4.34
C GLU A 77 6.24 -11.10 -4.55
N LEU A 78 6.31 -10.39 -5.69
CA LEU A 78 5.56 -9.16 -5.92
C LEU A 78 4.05 -9.35 -5.75
N GLU A 79 3.46 -10.41 -6.33
CA GLU A 79 2.03 -10.71 -6.16
C GLU A 79 1.66 -10.87 -4.68
N ARG A 80 2.41 -11.70 -3.94
CA ARG A 80 2.12 -11.98 -2.53
C ARG A 80 2.12 -10.69 -1.71
N VAL A 81 3.08 -9.81 -1.94
CA VAL A 81 3.17 -8.51 -1.25
C VAL A 81 2.10 -7.54 -1.73
N ALA A 82 1.75 -7.55 -3.02
CA ALA A 82 0.64 -6.76 -3.54
C ALA A 82 -0.69 -7.15 -2.89
N ARG A 83 -0.90 -8.45 -2.57
CA ARG A 83 -2.04 -8.93 -1.76
C ARG A 83 -1.99 -8.40 -0.33
N ASP A 84 -0.83 -8.44 0.33
CA ASP A 84 -0.68 -7.87 1.68
C ASP A 84 -1.02 -6.37 1.69
N LEU A 85 -0.53 -5.61 0.71
CA LEU A 85 -0.85 -4.20 0.52
C LEU A 85 -2.35 -3.99 0.28
N PHE A 86 -2.96 -4.82 -0.56
CA PHE A 86 -4.39 -4.76 -0.86
C PHE A 86 -5.24 -4.89 0.40
N VAL A 87 -4.96 -5.90 1.23
CA VAL A 87 -5.68 -6.15 2.49
C VAL A 87 -5.53 -4.99 3.46
N ARG A 88 -4.30 -4.47 3.65
CA ARG A 88 -4.07 -3.31 4.54
C ARG A 88 -4.81 -2.07 4.05
N THR A 89 -4.73 -1.77 2.75
CA THR A 89 -5.41 -0.60 2.16
C THR A 89 -6.93 -0.70 2.27
N LEU A 90 -7.50 -1.89 2.07
CA LEU A 90 -8.93 -2.10 2.26
C LEU A 90 -9.34 -1.86 3.72
N ARG A 91 -8.62 -2.44 4.68
CA ARG A 91 -8.90 -2.24 6.12
C ARG A 91 -8.89 -0.77 6.53
N GLU A 92 -7.97 -0.01 5.97
CA GLU A 92 -7.83 1.43 6.23
C GLU A 92 -9.00 2.24 5.64
N HIS A 93 -9.44 1.92 4.43
CA HIS A 93 -10.44 2.71 3.71
C HIS A 93 -11.89 2.29 3.99
N ILE A 94 -12.12 1.02 4.29
CA ILE A 94 -13.45 0.45 4.55
C ILE A 94 -13.46 -0.35 5.86
N PRO A 95 -13.22 0.28 7.02
CA PRO A 95 -13.10 -0.41 8.31
C PRO A 95 -14.35 -1.22 8.71
N ASP A 96 -15.51 -0.89 8.17
CA ASP A 96 -16.79 -1.60 8.39
C ASP A 96 -17.05 -2.74 7.39
N GLY A 97 -16.01 -3.15 6.63
CA GLY A 97 -16.08 -4.18 5.62
C GLY A 97 -16.61 -3.70 4.27
N TRP A 98 -16.82 -4.65 3.37
CA TRP A 98 -17.24 -4.41 2.00
C TRP A 98 -18.58 -3.67 1.96
N PRO A 99 -18.64 -2.50 1.32
CA PRO A 99 -19.84 -1.67 1.40
C PRO A 99 -20.96 -2.17 0.49
N PRO A 100 -22.21 -2.22 0.98
CA PRO A 100 -23.39 -2.42 0.13
C PRO A 100 -23.44 -1.40 -1.01
N LYS A 101 -23.98 -1.79 -2.16
CA LYS A 101 -24.08 -0.90 -3.34
C LYS A 101 -24.87 0.39 -3.07
N SER A 102 -25.81 0.35 -2.13
CA SER A 102 -26.61 1.52 -1.70
C SER A 102 -25.83 2.54 -0.88
N GLU A 103 -24.69 2.17 -0.27
CA GLU A 103 -23.92 3.05 0.62
C GLU A 103 -22.88 3.86 -0.17
N LEU A 104 -23.36 4.89 -0.89
CA LEU A 104 -22.53 5.69 -1.80
C LEU A 104 -21.25 6.25 -1.13
N ALA A 105 -21.34 6.76 0.11
CA ALA A 105 -20.18 7.29 0.81
C ALA A 105 -19.12 6.22 1.07
N ALA A 106 -19.53 5.02 1.48
CA ALA A 106 -18.63 3.90 1.73
C ALA A 106 -18.07 3.34 0.40
N ARG A 107 -18.88 3.26 -0.66
CA ARG A 107 -18.42 2.88 -2.01
C ARG A 107 -17.39 3.88 -2.58
N LYS A 108 -17.50 5.18 -2.28
CA LYS A 108 -16.47 6.18 -2.63
C LYS A 108 -15.16 5.93 -1.88
N ARG A 109 -15.19 5.56 -0.60
CA ARG A 109 -13.98 5.20 0.15
C ARG A 109 -13.32 3.94 -0.41
N LEU A 110 -14.11 2.91 -0.74
CA LEU A 110 -13.62 1.72 -1.44
C LEU A 110 -12.88 2.08 -2.73
N ALA A 111 -13.50 2.91 -3.59
CA ALA A 111 -12.88 3.36 -4.83
C ALA A 111 -11.57 4.13 -4.59
N SER A 112 -11.54 4.99 -3.57
CA SER A 112 -10.33 5.71 -3.18
C SER A 112 -9.22 4.75 -2.72
N GLY A 113 -9.55 3.72 -1.93
CA GLY A 113 -8.58 2.73 -1.47
C GLY A 113 -8.01 1.90 -2.63
N LEU A 114 -8.86 1.44 -3.54
CA LEU A 114 -8.42 0.71 -4.73
C LEU A 114 -7.56 1.57 -5.68
N ALA A 115 -7.88 2.86 -5.81
CA ALA A 115 -7.06 3.82 -6.54
C ALA A 115 -5.70 4.04 -5.86
N ALA A 116 -5.65 4.16 -4.52
CA ALA A 116 -4.41 4.29 -3.77
C ALA A 116 -3.52 3.04 -3.91
N TRP A 117 -4.11 1.84 -3.78
CA TRP A 117 -3.41 0.57 -3.96
C TRP A 117 -2.86 0.42 -5.38
N SER A 118 -3.67 0.67 -6.42
CA SER A 118 -3.20 0.58 -7.81
C SER A 118 -2.14 1.63 -8.14
N SER A 119 -2.24 2.83 -7.56
CA SER A 119 -1.22 3.87 -7.72
C SER A 119 0.10 3.48 -7.07
N SER A 120 0.10 2.84 -5.89
CA SER A 120 1.37 2.49 -5.22
C SER A 120 2.19 1.51 -6.06
N ILE A 121 1.54 0.54 -6.69
CA ILE A 121 2.16 -0.42 -7.61
C ILE A 121 2.54 0.26 -8.93
N SER A 122 1.61 0.94 -9.60
CA SER A 122 1.84 1.50 -10.93
C SER A 122 2.80 2.70 -10.98
N SER A 123 2.97 3.41 -9.87
CA SER A 123 4.02 4.43 -9.72
C SER A 123 5.40 3.82 -9.55
N GLN A 124 5.50 2.66 -8.88
CA GLN A 124 6.77 1.98 -8.66
C GLN A 124 7.20 1.15 -9.86
N PHE A 125 6.25 0.47 -10.51
CA PHE A 125 6.46 -0.39 -11.66
C PHE A 125 5.49 -0.02 -12.79
N PRO A 126 5.86 0.94 -13.67
CA PRO A 126 4.99 1.42 -14.76
C PRO A 126 4.47 0.31 -15.68
N GLU A 127 5.21 -0.77 -15.86
CA GLU A 127 4.84 -1.96 -16.64
C GLU A 127 3.62 -2.72 -16.08
N TYR A 128 3.32 -2.55 -14.78
CA TYR A 128 2.12 -3.12 -14.14
C TYR A 128 0.93 -2.16 -14.15
N ARG A 129 1.07 -0.94 -14.70
CA ARG A 129 0.02 0.09 -14.65
C ARG A 129 -1.33 -0.38 -15.17
N GLN A 130 -1.35 -0.99 -16.34
CA GLN A 130 -2.60 -1.42 -16.97
C GLN A 130 -3.29 -2.53 -16.15
N MET A 131 -2.50 -3.47 -15.63
CA MET A 131 -3.00 -4.54 -14.76
C MET A 131 -3.54 -3.96 -13.45
N ALA A 132 -2.78 -3.11 -12.75
CA ALA A 132 -3.17 -2.58 -11.45
C ALA A 132 -4.42 -1.70 -11.52
N ILE A 133 -4.51 -0.82 -12.54
CA ILE A 133 -5.71 0.01 -12.76
C ILE A 133 -6.90 -0.85 -13.18
N GLY A 134 -6.69 -1.82 -14.09
CA GLY A 134 -7.75 -2.74 -14.53
C GLY A 134 -8.30 -3.59 -13.40
N MET A 135 -7.43 -4.07 -12.50
CA MET A 135 -7.81 -4.79 -11.30
C MET A 135 -8.62 -3.92 -10.34
N ALA A 136 -8.15 -2.71 -10.03
CA ALA A 136 -8.88 -1.77 -9.18
C ALA A 136 -10.28 -1.45 -9.73
N ALA A 137 -10.41 -1.26 -11.05
CA ALA A 137 -11.69 -1.05 -11.71
C ALA A 137 -12.57 -2.31 -11.65
N GLY A 138 -12.03 -3.50 -11.96
CA GLY A 138 -12.79 -4.75 -11.96
C GLY A 138 -13.32 -5.13 -10.57
N VAL A 139 -12.49 -4.96 -9.54
CA VAL A 139 -12.84 -5.26 -8.14
C VAL A 139 -14.00 -4.39 -7.63
N LEU A 140 -14.18 -3.17 -8.13
CA LEU A 140 -15.32 -2.32 -7.73
C LEU A 140 -16.68 -2.94 -8.08
N ASP A 141 -16.72 -3.70 -9.16
CA ASP A 141 -17.94 -4.31 -9.70
C ASP A 141 -18.15 -5.76 -9.22
N ASP A 142 -17.16 -6.34 -8.54
CA ASP A 142 -17.24 -7.71 -8.04
C ASP A 142 -18.39 -7.91 -7.04
N PRO A 143 -19.08 -9.07 -7.12
CA PRO A 143 -20.16 -9.42 -6.22
C PRO A 143 -19.62 -9.95 -4.87
N ILE A 144 -18.77 -9.16 -4.21
CA ILE A 144 -18.25 -9.48 -2.88
C ILE A 144 -19.36 -9.27 -1.84
N GLN A 145 -19.44 -10.19 -0.89
CA GLN A 145 -20.46 -10.17 0.17
C GLN A 145 -20.36 -8.89 1.00
N ASP A 146 -21.51 -8.27 1.27
CA ASP A 146 -21.59 -7.10 2.14
C ASP A 146 -20.97 -7.39 3.52
N ARG A 147 -20.26 -6.39 4.05
CA ARG A 147 -19.53 -6.43 5.33
C ARG A 147 -18.38 -7.43 5.40
N TRP A 148 -18.03 -8.08 4.29
CA TRP A 148 -16.80 -8.88 4.23
C TRP A 148 -15.57 -8.01 4.46
N MET A 149 -14.66 -8.45 5.32
CA MET A 149 -13.40 -7.75 5.59
C MET A 149 -12.27 -8.77 5.46
N PRO A 150 -11.25 -8.53 4.61
CA PRO A 150 -10.16 -9.48 4.48
C PRO A 150 -9.38 -9.65 5.79
N THR A 151 -9.07 -10.90 6.14
CA THR A 151 -8.26 -11.25 7.33
C THR A 151 -6.76 -11.23 7.06
N ASP A 152 -6.36 -11.67 5.87
CA ASP A 152 -4.98 -11.81 5.43
C ASP A 152 -4.91 -11.99 3.91
N SER A 153 -3.69 -12.01 3.36
CA SER A 153 -3.45 -12.13 1.92
C SER A 153 -3.61 -13.53 1.34
N GLY A 154 -3.83 -14.54 2.18
CA GLY A 154 -4.08 -15.93 1.81
C GLY A 154 -5.56 -16.33 1.86
N GLU A 155 -6.45 -15.43 2.27
CA GLU A 155 -7.89 -15.68 2.29
C GLU A 155 -8.44 -15.94 0.87
N SER A 156 -9.40 -16.87 0.76
CA SER A 156 -9.94 -17.35 -0.52
C SER A 156 -10.44 -16.24 -1.44
N ILE A 157 -11.19 -15.26 -0.91
CA ILE A 157 -11.72 -14.14 -1.72
C ILE A 157 -10.56 -13.29 -2.27
N VAL A 158 -9.52 -13.02 -1.47
CA VAL A 158 -8.34 -12.27 -1.91
C VAL A 158 -7.60 -13.05 -3.01
N LEU A 159 -7.38 -14.36 -2.80
CA LEU A 159 -6.75 -15.23 -3.81
C LEU A 159 -7.56 -15.28 -5.11
N ASP A 160 -8.89 -15.33 -5.03
CA ASP A 160 -9.77 -15.40 -6.19
C ASP A 160 -9.82 -14.08 -6.96
N ILE A 161 -9.72 -12.93 -6.28
CA ILE A 161 -9.54 -11.62 -6.90
C ILE A 161 -8.22 -11.59 -7.67
N PHE A 162 -7.10 -11.91 -7.01
CA PHE A 162 -5.79 -11.86 -7.64
C PHE A 162 -5.66 -12.87 -8.78
N ARG A 163 -6.20 -14.10 -8.65
CA ARG A 163 -6.22 -15.07 -9.75
C ARG A 163 -6.93 -14.55 -11.00
N ARG A 164 -7.97 -13.72 -10.84
CA ARG A 164 -8.75 -13.17 -11.97
C ARG A 164 -8.05 -11.99 -12.64
N TYR A 165 -7.46 -11.10 -11.85
CA TYR A 165 -6.99 -9.80 -12.34
C TYR A 165 -5.46 -9.64 -12.37
N TRP A 166 -4.73 -10.32 -11.49
CA TRP A 166 -3.27 -10.31 -11.45
C TRP A 166 -2.70 -11.21 -12.55
N LYS A 167 -2.68 -10.66 -13.76
CA LYS A 167 -1.99 -11.28 -14.90
C LYS A 167 -0.70 -10.52 -15.08
N GLU A 168 0.41 -11.11 -14.64
CA GLU A 168 1.73 -10.57 -14.94
C GLU A 168 1.83 -10.38 -16.46
N SER A 169 2.21 -9.18 -16.88
CA SER A 169 2.41 -8.87 -18.29
C SER A 169 3.45 -9.86 -18.82
N ALA A 170 3.02 -10.76 -19.70
CA ALA A 170 3.91 -11.62 -20.47
C ALA A 170 4.81 -10.79 -21.40
#